data_AF-A0A7J4RZM2-F1
#
_entry.id   AF-A0A7J4RZM2-F1
#
_cell.length_a   1.000
_cell.length_b   1.000
_cell.length_c   1.000
_cell.angle_alpha   90.00
_cell.angle_beta   90.00
_cell.angle_gamma   90.00
#
_symmetry.space_group_name_H-M   'P 1'
#
loop_
_entity.id
_entity.type
_entity.pdbx_description
1 polymer ?
#
loop_
_entity_poly.entity_id
_entity_poly.type
_entity_poly.pdbx_seq_one_letter_code
_entity_poly.pdbx_strand_id
1 'polypeptide(L)'
;MTRLVDVARARVEKIDFQRLKRLGIERTLENYYILGTYPPLTALEDVKTNRIDVFKGNEQTEFDIYVHFPFCESKCEYCHFYSIIINEAAIERYLGNLKREITAIKKRIGAVRTRSVYIGGGTPSLMKPAQLTGLIRHLKTILRFQPAPRFPWTYTPP
;
A
#
# COMPACT_ATOMS: atom_id res chain seq x y z
N MET A 1 -14.59 -46.45 -2.03
CA MET A 1 -14.31 -45.08 -2.51
C MET A 1 -13.24 -44.48 -1.62
N THR A 2 -12.00 -44.42 -2.08
CA THR A 2 -10.87 -43.84 -1.32
C THR A 2 -11.12 -42.35 -1.12
N ARG A 3 -11.10 -41.84 0.11
CA ARG A 3 -11.35 -40.41 0.35
C ARG A 3 -10.18 -39.62 -0.20
N LEU A 4 -10.42 -38.42 -0.73
CA LEU A 4 -9.38 -37.53 -1.24
C LEU A 4 -8.26 -37.29 -0.19
N VAL A 5 -8.64 -37.29 1.09
CA VAL A 5 -7.75 -37.18 2.25
C VAL A 5 -6.78 -38.36 2.35
N ASP A 6 -7.21 -39.58 2.06
CA ASP A 6 -6.37 -40.77 2.15
C ASP A 6 -5.31 -40.76 1.03
N VAL A 7 -5.71 -40.31 -0.17
CA VAL A 7 -4.80 -40.11 -1.30
C VAL A 7 -3.78 -39.00 -1.00
N ALA A 8 -4.22 -37.91 -0.36
CA ALA A 8 -3.33 -36.83 0.05
C ALA A 8 -2.32 -37.30 1.11
N ARG A 9 -2.77 -38.04 2.15
CA ARG A 9 -1.88 -38.60 3.19
C ARG A 9 -0.83 -39.53 2.60
N ALA A 10 -1.25 -40.49 1.76
CA ALA A 10 -0.33 -41.43 1.12
C ALA A 10 0.70 -40.75 0.20
N ARG A 11 0.40 -39.56 -0.34
CA ARG A 11 1.36 -38.75 -1.11
C ARG A 11 2.31 -37.98 -0.20
N VAL A 12 1.80 -37.39 0.89
CA VAL A 12 2.61 -36.65 1.87
C VAL A 12 3.60 -37.58 2.60
N GLU A 13 3.18 -38.78 2.96
CA GLU A 13 4.06 -39.78 3.62
C GLU A 13 5.26 -40.20 2.77
N LYS A 14 5.17 -40.07 1.43
CA LYS A 14 6.27 -40.36 0.50
C LYS A 14 7.27 -39.21 0.37
N ILE A 15 6.97 -38.05 0.94
CA ILE A 15 7.87 -36.89 0.90
C ILE A 15 8.95 -37.06 1.97
N ASP A 16 10.21 -37.08 1.54
CA ASP A 16 11.36 -37.07 2.44
C ASP A 16 11.59 -35.66 2.98
N PHE A 17 10.83 -35.29 4.02
CA PHE A 17 10.97 -34.01 4.71
C PHE A 17 12.38 -33.80 5.28
N GLN A 18 13.05 -34.86 5.74
CA GLN A 18 14.42 -34.74 6.27
C GLN A 18 15.41 -34.32 5.18
N ARG A 19 15.26 -34.83 3.96
CA ARG A 19 16.04 -34.37 2.80
C ARG A 19 15.71 -32.93 2.45
N LEU A 20 14.45 -32.52 2.48
CA LEU A 20 14.07 -31.14 2.21
C LEU A 20 14.66 -30.17 3.25
N LYS A 21 14.73 -30.55 4.54
CA LYS A 21 15.45 -29.79 5.59
C LYS A 21 16.94 -29.71 5.32
N ARG A 22 17.59 -30.84 5.01
CA ARG A 22 19.04 -30.87 4.71
C ARG A 22 19.41 -29.98 3.52
N LEU A 23 18.51 -29.88 2.53
CA LEU A 23 18.70 -29.03 1.35
C LEU A 23 18.29 -27.55 1.59
N GLY A 24 17.79 -27.20 2.78
CA GLY A 24 17.30 -25.84 3.07
C GLY A 24 16.02 -25.46 2.29
N ILE A 25 15.33 -26.45 1.72
CA ILE A 25 14.09 -26.27 0.93
C ILE A 25 12.87 -26.25 1.85
N GLU A 26 12.87 -27.09 2.89
CA GLU A 26 11.81 -27.04 3.92
C GLU A 26 12.04 -25.83 4.81
N ARG A 27 11.28 -24.77 4.52
CA ARG A 27 11.27 -23.55 5.33
C ARG A 27 10.20 -23.68 6.42
N THR A 28 10.63 -23.60 7.68
CA THR A 28 9.72 -23.51 8.83
C THR A 28 8.86 -22.24 8.75
N LEU A 29 7.75 -22.17 9.50
CA LEU A 29 6.89 -20.97 9.57
C LEU A 29 7.68 -19.69 9.91
N GLU A 30 8.75 -19.81 10.68
CA GLU A 30 9.70 -18.74 11.04
C GLU A 30 10.55 -18.25 9.85
N ASN A 31 10.57 -18.98 8.74
CA ASN A 31 11.35 -18.68 7.53
C ASN A 31 10.48 -18.21 6.35
N TYR A 32 9.19 -17.96 6.58
CA TYR A 32 8.34 -17.25 5.62
C TYR A 32 8.50 -15.75 5.83
N TYR A 33 9.25 -15.12 4.94
CA TYR A 33 9.11 -13.69 4.73
C TYR A 33 8.03 -13.51 3.68
N ILE A 34 6.91 -12.87 4.04
CA ILE A 34 6.02 -12.31 3.03
C ILE A 34 6.84 -11.25 2.31
N LEU A 35 7.33 -11.58 1.13
CA LEU A 35 8.08 -10.69 0.26
C LEU A 35 7.08 -9.72 -0.37
N GLY A 36 6.65 -8.72 0.41
CA GLY A 36 5.74 -7.67 -0.05
C GLY A 36 6.42 -6.67 -0.99
N THR A 37 7.74 -6.56 -0.93
CA THR A 37 8.58 -5.70 -1.77
C THR A 37 9.94 -6.36 -2.02
N TYR A 38 10.44 -6.32 -3.26
CA TYR A 38 11.78 -6.81 -3.60
C TYR A 38 12.57 -5.70 -4.31
N PRO A 39 13.80 -5.35 -3.84
CA PRO A 39 14.47 -5.90 -2.66
C PRO A 39 13.71 -5.59 -1.36
N PRO A 40 13.86 -6.42 -0.31
CA PRO A 40 13.17 -6.19 0.96
C PRO A 40 13.62 -4.87 1.58
N LEU A 41 12.76 -4.25 2.41
CA LEU A 41 13.06 -2.97 3.06
C LEU A 41 14.40 -2.99 3.82
N THR A 42 14.76 -4.13 4.41
CA THR A 42 16.03 -4.34 5.13
C THR A 42 17.27 -4.35 4.24
N ALA A 43 17.09 -4.49 2.93
CA ALA A 43 18.17 -4.41 1.94
C ALA A 43 18.28 -3.02 1.29
N LEU A 44 17.41 -2.07 1.64
CA LEU A 44 17.54 -0.68 1.19
C LEU A 44 18.60 0.04 2.03
N GLU A 45 19.47 0.81 1.37
CA GLU A 45 20.43 1.70 2.04
C GLU A 45 19.73 2.96 2.54
N ASP A 46 20.29 3.56 3.60
CA ASP A 46 19.86 4.89 4.04
C ASP A 46 20.00 5.91 2.91
N VAL A 47 19.02 6.80 2.80
CA VAL A 47 19.03 7.86 1.78
C VAL A 47 20.17 8.84 2.10
N LYS A 48 21.25 8.77 1.32
CA LYS A 48 22.48 9.56 1.52
C LYS A 48 22.35 11.06 1.26
N THR A 49 21.18 11.53 0.79
CA THR A 49 20.98 12.94 0.46
C THR A 49 19.64 13.45 0.98
N ASN A 50 19.56 14.75 1.29
CA ASN A 50 18.29 15.42 1.59
C ASN A 50 17.38 15.59 0.34
N ARG A 51 17.78 15.04 -0.81
CA ARG A 51 17.00 15.01 -2.04
C ARG A 51 16.45 13.61 -2.21
N ILE A 52 15.13 13.50 -2.09
CA ILE A 52 14.41 12.36 -2.65
C ILE A 52 14.61 12.47 -4.17
N ASP A 53 15.32 11.51 -4.77
CA ASP A 53 15.38 11.40 -6.23
C ASP A 53 13.98 11.06 -6.72
N VAL A 54 13.32 12.10 -7.21
CA VAL A 54 11.94 12.00 -7.67
C VAL A 54 11.97 11.55 -9.12
N PHE A 55 11.34 10.42 -9.41
CA PHE A 55 11.09 9.99 -10.77
C PHE A 55 10.44 11.15 -11.56
N LYS A 56 11.06 11.55 -12.67
CA LYS A 56 10.50 12.55 -13.59
C LYS A 56 9.69 11.83 -14.65
N GLY A 57 8.37 11.94 -14.56
CA GLY A 57 7.47 11.39 -15.55
C GLY A 57 7.19 12.34 -16.70
N ASN A 58 6.53 11.79 -17.71
CA ASN A 58 5.96 12.50 -18.84
C ASN A 58 4.43 12.27 -18.89
N GLU A 59 3.75 12.89 -19.85
CA GLU A 59 2.28 12.79 -19.97
C GLU A 59 1.77 11.38 -20.26
N GLN A 60 2.65 10.45 -20.65
CA GLN A 60 2.35 9.03 -20.87
C GLN A 60 2.58 8.18 -19.61
N THR A 61 3.21 8.73 -18.57
CA THR A 61 3.47 7.99 -17.33
C THR A 61 2.25 8.00 -16.42
N GLU A 62 1.82 6.82 -16.00
CA GLU A 62 0.71 6.61 -15.08
C GLU A 62 1.21 6.22 -13.69
N PHE A 63 0.58 6.77 -12.66
CA PHE A 63 0.85 6.44 -11.26
C PHE A 63 -0.43 6.14 -10.49
N ASP A 64 -0.30 5.22 -9.53
CA ASP A 64 -1.20 5.12 -8.40
C ASP A 64 -0.60 5.85 -7.21
N ILE A 65 -1.45 6.48 -6.41
CA ILE A 65 -1.02 7.25 -5.24
C ILE A 65 -1.52 6.54 -3.99
N TYR A 66 -0.62 6.32 -3.04
CA TYR A 66 -0.97 5.89 -1.70
C TYR A 66 -0.77 7.03 -0.71
N VAL A 67 -1.82 7.37 0.03
CA VAL A 67 -1.79 8.34 1.13
C VAL A 67 -1.90 7.57 2.44
N HIS A 68 -0.83 7.61 3.22
CA HIS A 68 -0.78 6.96 4.54
C HIS A 68 -1.29 7.91 5.63
N PHE A 69 -2.49 7.66 6.15
CA PHE A 69 -3.10 8.35 7.29
C PHE A 69 -2.82 7.58 8.58
N PRO A 70 -1.94 8.05 9.48
CA PRO A 70 -1.42 7.23 10.57
C PRO A 70 -2.30 7.23 11.83
N PHE A 71 -3.47 7.85 11.86
CA PHE A 71 -4.22 8.03 13.11
C PHE A 71 -5.18 6.89 13.38
N CYS A 72 -5.19 6.37 14.62
CA CYS A 72 -6.14 5.39 15.13
C CYS A 72 -6.76 5.89 16.44
N GLU A 73 -7.95 5.40 16.79
CA GLU A 73 -8.55 5.66 18.10
C GLU A 73 -7.79 4.96 19.23
N SER A 74 -7.31 3.74 18.96
CA SER A 74 -6.48 2.95 19.85
C SER A 74 -5.46 2.12 19.05
N LYS A 75 -4.47 1.53 19.74
CA LYS A 75 -3.47 0.66 19.10
C LYS A 75 -3.85 -0.81 19.28
N CYS A 76 -4.11 -1.52 18.19
CA CYS A 76 -4.36 -2.97 18.24
C CYS A 76 -3.05 -3.72 18.46
N GLU A 77 -3.09 -4.79 19.26
CA GLU A 77 -1.91 -5.63 19.57
C GLU A 77 -1.32 -6.31 18.32
N TYR A 78 -2.18 -6.65 17.36
CA TYR A 78 -1.79 -7.29 16.10
C TYR A 78 -1.42 -6.28 14.99
N CYS A 79 -1.44 -4.97 15.26
CA CYS A 79 -1.24 -3.96 14.22
C CYS A 79 0.24 -3.85 13.84
N HIS A 80 0.57 -4.26 12.61
CA HIS A 80 1.91 -4.11 12.02
C HIS A 80 2.08 -2.81 11.22
N PHE A 81 1.04 -1.98 11.10
CA PHE A 81 1.12 -0.69 10.40
C PHE A 81 1.59 0.42 11.34
N TYR A 82 2.37 1.36 10.79
CA TYR A 82 2.67 2.59 11.50
C TYR A 82 1.36 3.32 11.82
N SER A 83 1.13 3.57 13.11
CA SER A 83 -0.06 4.25 13.61
C SER A 83 0.24 5.01 14.89
N ILE A 84 -0.51 6.08 15.11
CA ILE A 84 -0.44 6.99 16.27
C ILE A 84 -1.86 7.19 16.81
N ILE A 85 -1.96 7.33 18.13
CA ILE A 85 -3.26 7.56 18.78
C ILE A 85 -3.75 8.96 18.43
N ILE A 86 -5.06 9.06 18.14
CA ILE A 86 -5.69 10.27 17.61
C ILE A 86 -5.49 11.49 18.53
N ASN A 87 -5.21 12.61 17.87
CA ASN A 87 -5.32 13.96 18.43
C ASN A 87 -5.84 14.86 17.29
N GLU A 88 -6.99 15.50 17.49
CA GLU A 88 -7.65 16.29 16.42
C GLU A 88 -6.73 17.39 15.86
N ALA A 89 -5.98 18.09 16.73
CA ALA A 89 -5.04 19.12 16.31
C ALA A 89 -3.87 18.52 15.49
N ALA A 90 -3.48 17.28 15.79
CA ALA A 90 -2.47 16.58 15.03
C ALA A 90 -2.99 16.17 13.63
N ILE A 91 -4.26 15.79 13.49
CA ILE A 91 -4.89 15.49 12.20
C ILE A 91 -4.88 16.74 11.30
N GLU A 92 -5.32 17.89 11.81
CA GLU A 92 -5.34 19.13 11.01
C GLU A 92 -3.94 19.54 10.57
N ARG A 93 -2.96 19.48 11.49
CA ARG A 93 -1.57 19.75 11.17
C ARG A 93 -1.02 18.78 10.13
N TYR A 94 -1.31 17.49 10.26
CA TYR A 94 -0.93 16.46 9.30
C TYR A 94 -1.52 16.74 7.92
N LEU A 95 -2.82 17.03 7.82
CA LEU A 95 -3.48 17.30 6.54
C LEU A 95 -2.95 18.59 5.89
N GLY A 96 -2.64 19.61 6.68
CA GLY A 96 -1.99 20.83 6.20
C GLY A 96 -0.61 20.55 5.61
N ASN A 97 0.21 19.75 6.29
CA ASN A 97 1.53 19.35 5.80
C ASN A 97 1.46 18.42 4.59
N LEU A 98 0.53 17.45 4.58
CA LEU A 98 0.30 16.55 3.46
C LEU A 98 -0.06 17.32 2.18
N LYS A 99 -0.91 18.34 2.26
CA LYS A 99 -1.25 19.19 1.09
C LYS A 99 -0.02 19.95 0.56
N ARG A 100 0.87 20.40 1.45
CA ARG A 100 2.14 21.06 1.08
C ARG A 100 3.08 20.06 0.41
N GLU A 101 3.19 18.86 0.95
CA GLU A 101 3.99 17.76 0.39
C GLU A 101 3.52 17.37 -1.01
N ILE A 102 2.21 17.11 -1.19
CA ILE A 102 1.61 16.79 -2.51
C ILE A 102 1.98 17.87 -3.54
N THR A 103 1.85 19.14 -3.16
CA THR A 103 2.20 20.27 -4.04
C THR A 103 3.69 20.28 -4.38
N ALA A 104 4.57 20.03 -3.40
CA ALA A 104 6.01 20.01 -3.60
C ALA A 104 6.46 18.84 -4.48
N ILE A 105 5.90 17.64 -4.27
CA ILE A 105 6.18 16.44 -5.08
C ILE A 105 5.67 16.64 -6.50
N LYS A 106 4.46 17.19 -6.70
CA LYS A 106 3.92 17.44 -8.05
C LYS A 106 4.84 18.34 -8.88
N LYS A 107 5.44 19.37 -8.26
CA LYS A 107 6.41 20.26 -8.94
C LYS A 107 7.67 19.52 -9.37
N ARG A 108 8.05 18.44 -8.68
CA ARG A 108 9.25 17.64 -8.97
C ARG A 108 9.02 16.53 -10.00
N ILE A 109 7.88 15.82 -9.94
CA ILE A 109 7.56 14.69 -10.85
C ILE A 109 7.22 15.13 -12.28
N GLY A 110 6.92 16.42 -12.51
CA GLY A 110 6.54 16.92 -13.82
C GLY A 110 5.10 16.57 -14.22
N ALA A 111 4.81 16.47 -15.51
CA ALA A 111 3.50 16.09 -15.99
C ALA A 111 3.33 14.57 -15.89
N VAL A 112 2.34 14.10 -15.13
CA VAL A 112 2.01 12.68 -14.93
C VAL A 112 0.50 12.50 -14.89
N ARG A 113 0.03 11.30 -15.22
CA ARG A 113 -1.38 10.92 -15.10
C ARG A 113 -1.58 10.07 -13.83
N THR A 114 -2.61 10.38 -13.06
CA THR A 114 -3.00 9.60 -11.87
C THR A 114 -4.13 8.67 -12.23
N ARG A 115 -3.92 7.37 -12.03
CA ARG A 115 -4.95 6.34 -12.27
C ARG A 115 -5.86 6.18 -11.06
N SER A 116 -5.28 6.05 -9.88
CA SER A 116 -6.02 5.82 -8.65
C SER A 116 -5.36 6.48 -7.43
N VAL A 117 -6.16 6.72 -6.39
CA VAL A 117 -5.69 7.17 -5.07
C VAL A 117 -6.24 6.20 -4.03
N TYR A 118 -5.34 5.63 -3.25
CA TYR A 118 -5.64 4.79 -2.09
C TYR A 118 -5.31 5.57 -0.83
N ILE A 119 -6.27 5.65 0.09
CA ILE A 119 -6.08 6.26 1.41
C ILE A 119 -6.15 5.12 2.42
N GLY A 120 -5.04 4.85 3.11
CA GLY A 120 -4.93 3.76 4.08
C GLY A 120 -4.03 4.12 5.24
N GLY A 121 -3.64 3.14 6.06
CA GLY A 121 -2.80 3.35 7.24
C GLY A 121 -3.54 2.93 8.50
N GLY A 122 -3.69 3.85 9.45
CA GLY A 122 -4.50 3.68 10.63
C GLY A 122 -5.99 3.59 10.29
N THR A 123 -6.78 4.58 10.68
CA THR A 123 -8.23 4.58 10.48
C THR A 123 -8.66 5.81 9.69
N PRO A 124 -8.57 5.80 8.34
CA PRO A 124 -8.94 6.94 7.49
C PRO A 124 -10.35 7.49 7.74
N SER A 125 -11.28 6.65 8.20
CA SER A 125 -12.64 7.05 8.57
C SER A 125 -12.72 8.00 9.78
N LEU A 126 -11.63 8.19 10.53
CA LEU A 126 -11.54 9.21 11.58
C LEU A 126 -11.45 10.64 11.01
N MET A 127 -11.18 10.81 9.72
CA MET A 127 -11.28 12.13 9.09
C MET A 127 -12.71 12.64 9.11
N LYS A 128 -12.90 13.90 9.53
CA LYS A 128 -14.18 14.60 9.36
C LYS A 128 -14.52 14.69 7.86
N PRO A 129 -15.79 14.63 7.44
CA PRO A 129 -16.16 14.69 6.01
C PRO A 129 -15.57 15.91 5.26
N ALA A 130 -15.49 17.06 5.94
CA ALA A 130 -14.87 18.27 5.40
C ALA A 130 -13.35 18.11 5.16
N GLN A 131 -12.65 17.40 6.04
CA GLN A 131 -11.22 17.11 5.91
C GLN A 131 -10.95 16.23 4.69
N LEU A 132 -11.70 15.12 4.56
CA LEU A 132 -11.58 14.20 3.43
C LEU A 132 -11.92 14.90 2.11
N THR A 133 -13.01 15.66 2.07
CA THR A 133 -13.41 16.43 0.88
C THR A 133 -12.34 17.47 0.54
N GLY A 134 -11.77 18.14 1.54
CA GLY A 134 -10.67 19.09 1.34
C GLY A 134 -9.41 18.44 0.78
N LEU A 135 -9.07 17.22 1.21
CA LEU A 135 -7.95 16.44 0.67
C LEU A 135 -8.21 16.02 -0.78
N ILE A 136 -9.37 15.44 -1.08
CA ILE A 136 -9.75 14.99 -2.43
C ILE A 136 -9.78 16.17 -3.39
N ARG A 137 -10.33 17.32 -2.97
CA ARG A 137 -10.33 18.55 -3.78
C ARG A 137 -8.92 18.99 -4.11
N HIS A 138 -8.03 19.04 -3.12
CA HIS A 138 -6.63 19.42 -3.32
C HIS A 138 -5.92 18.49 -4.32
N LEU A 139 -6.12 17.17 -4.18
CA LEU A 139 -5.58 16.18 -5.12
C LEU A 139 -6.10 16.43 -6.55
N LYS A 140 -7.41 16.63 -6.74
CA LYS A 140 -8.02 16.90 -8.06
C LYS A 140 -7.54 18.21 -8.69
N THR A 141 -7.20 19.21 -7.90
CA THR A 141 -6.67 20.48 -8.39
C THR A 141 -5.22 20.34 -8.88
N ILE A 142 -4.42 19.52 -8.21
CA ILE A 142 -2.97 19.43 -8.45
C ILE A 142 -2.62 18.31 -9.45
N LEU A 143 -3.40 17.23 -9.47
CA LEU A 143 -3.13 16.02 -10.23
C LEU A 143 -4.10 15.86 -11.40
N ARG A 144 -3.61 15.32 -12.51
CA ARG A 144 -4.43 14.97 -13.67
C ARG A 144 -4.90 13.53 -13.54
N PHE A 145 -6.14 13.35 -13.11
CA PHE A 145 -6.76 12.02 -13.04
C PHE A 145 -7.12 11.52 -14.43
N GLN A 146 -6.84 10.25 -14.71
CA GLN A 146 -7.43 9.60 -15.87
C GLN A 146 -8.94 9.44 -15.68
N PRO A 147 -9.72 9.47 -16.76
CA PRO A 147 -11.10 9.01 -16.70
C PRO A 147 -11.09 7.59 -16.15
N ALA A 148 -11.99 7.29 -15.22
CA ALA A 148 -12.13 5.93 -14.73
C ALA A 148 -12.27 4.99 -15.94
N PRO A 149 -11.52 3.87 -16.00
CA PRO A 149 -11.70 2.92 -17.08
C PRO A 149 -13.18 2.54 -17.11
N ARG A 150 -13.81 2.70 -18.28
CA ARG A 150 -15.17 2.18 -18.49
C ARG A 150 -15.11 0.69 -18.21
N PHE A 151 -15.68 0.26 -17.08
CA PHE A 151 -15.79 -1.16 -16.79
C PHE A 151 -16.60 -1.80 -17.93
N PRO A 152 -16.09 -2.86 -18.59
CA PRO A 152 -16.81 -3.52 -19.68
C PRO A 152 -18.17 -4.11 -19.25
N TRP A 153 -18.38 -4.27 -17.94
CA TRP A 153 -19.49 -5.00 -17.34
C TRP A 153 -20.53 -4.11 -16.66
N THR A 154 -20.58 -2.80 -16.95
CA THR A 154 -21.73 -2.00 -16.51
C THR A 154 -22.96 -2.50 -17.27
N TYR A 155 -23.72 -3.39 -16.61
CA TYR A 155 -25.03 -3.82 -17.04
C TYR A 155 -25.91 -2.58 -17.23
N THR A 156 -26.22 -2.27 -18.48
CA THR A 156 -27.26 -1.31 -18.83
C THR A 156 -28.58 -2.08 -18.76
N PRO A 157 -29.48 -1.80 -17.81
CA PRO A 157 -30.80 -2.42 -17.83
C PRO A 157 -31.54 -2.04 -19.14
N PRO A 158 -32.41 -2.93 -19.64
CA PRO A 158 -33.19 -2.70 -20.86
C PRO A 158 -34.15 -1.52 -20.74
#